data_AF-A0A2Y9BDU1-F1
#
_entry.id   AF-A0A2Y9BDU1-F1
#
_cell.length_a   1.000
_cell.length_b   1.000
_cell.length_c   1.000
_cell.angle_alpha   90.00
_cell.angle_beta   90.00
_cell.angle_gamma   90.00
#
_symmetry.space_group_name_H-M   'P 1'
#
loop_
_entity.id
_entity.type
_entity.pdbx_description
1 polymer ?
#
loop_
_entity_poly.entity_id
_entity_poly.type
_entity_poly.pdbx_seq_one_letter_code
_entity_poly.pdbx_strand_id
1 'polypeptide(L)'
;MFVYMTGILPIAKYSSGSELNMFVEFTMAKSPAFSDYFGFTEDEVTELYNRYLTRCTKPHITRDGLRLWYNGYHTAAGERVYNPRSVVFALLYDNLANYWTSAGPYDEIYYYIEHNINDVKDDLALMVSGASVPAKIQEYAATSMNLQTKDEIFSAMVVYGFLSYEDGRISIPNQELMEQFVNMLQKEPSLGYIYRLAKESDRMLQATLAEDTDTMAEILELAHDTEVPLLSYNNDKQIKDKKYALKFLGKIGENQRYTGRVLAVGISYNRIEKKHHCKIEVLTDAKKV
;
A
#
# COMPACT_ATOMS: atom_id res chain seq x y z
N MET A 1 -31.77 29.57 1.46
CA MET A 1 -32.04 28.16 1.75
C MET A 1 -30.70 27.45 1.80
N PHE A 2 -30.33 26.84 2.92
CA PHE A 2 -29.08 26.09 3.09
C PHE A 2 -29.44 24.60 3.03
N VAL A 3 -28.75 23.85 2.16
CA VAL A 3 -28.95 22.40 1.99
C VAL A 3 -27.60 21.75 2.27
N TYR A 4 -27.57 20.82 3.21
CA TYR A 4 -26.40 20.01 3.54
C TYR A 4 -26.71 18.55 3.20
N MET A 5 -25.77 17.88 2.54
CA MET A 5 -25.90 16.49 2.07
C MET A 5 -24.71 15.69 2.59
N THR A 6 -24.97 14.51 3.14
CA THR A 6 -23.95 13.57 3.62
C THR A 6 -23.94 12.34 2.73
N GLY A 7 -22.76 11.89 2.32
CA GLY A 7 -22.57 10.67 1.55
C GLY A 7 -21.15 10.15 1.76
N ILE A 8 -20.95 8.85 1.49
CA ILE A 8 -19.66 8.18 1.64
C ILE A 8 -18.79 8.41 0.40
N LEU A 9 -19.41 8.60 -0.77
CA LEU A 9 -18.72 8.79 -2.04
C LEU A 9 -18.72 10.26 -2.46
N PRO A 10 -17.61 10.75 -3.06
CA PRO A 10 -17.57 12.04 -3.72
C PRO A 10 -18.67 12.17 -4.78
N ILE A 11 -19.13 13.39 -5.03
CA ILE A 11 -20.08 13.67 -6.11
C ILE A 11 -19.32 13.60 -7.44
N ALA A 12 -19.54 12.51 -8.19
CA ALA A 12 -18.92 12.30 -9.48
C ALA A 12 -19.33 13.38 -10.50
N LYS A 13 -18.34 13.97 -11.18
CA LYS A 13 -18.54 14.89 -12.30
C LYS A 13 -18.64 14.07 -13.59
N TYR A 14 -19.85 13.81 -14.05
CA TYR A 14 -20.12 12.94 -15.19
C TYR A 14 -19.94 13.59 -16.58
N SER A 15 -19.63 14.89 -16.66
CA SER A 15 -19.49 15.59 -17.94
C SER A 15 -18.30 16.56 -17.97
N SER A 16 -17.79 16.84 -19.18
CA SER A 16 -16.72 17.82 -19.45
C SER A 16 -17.21 19.28 -19.38
N GLY A 17 -18.44 19.52 -18.92
CA GLY A 17 -19.07 20.84 -18.80
C GLY A 17 -19.13 21.37 -17.37
N SER A 18 -19.69 22.56 -17.22
CA SER A 18 -19.93 23.23 -15.93
C SER A 18 -21.25 22.79 -15.28
N GLU A 19 -21.44 21.48 -15.08
CA GLU A 19 -22.52 20.97 -14.23
C GLU A 19 -22.09 20.99 -12.76
N LEU A 20 -23.03 21.30 -11.86
CA LEU A 20 -22.95 21.30 -10.38
C LEU A 20 -21.53 21.41 -9.77
N ASN A 21 -20.74 22.37 -10.23
CA ASN A 21 -19.39 22.64 -9.71
C ASN A 21 -19.40 23.45 -8.40
N MET A 22 -20.57 23.59 -7.77
CA MET A 22 -20.79 24.40 -6.58
C MET A 22 -20.66 23.62 -5.28
N PHE A 23 -20.44 22.29 -5.35
CA PHE A 23 -20.23 21.48 -4.17
C PHE A 23 -18.81 21.65 -3.65
N VAL A 24 -18.72 21.95 -2.35
CA VAL A 24 -17.48 21.93 -1.59
C VAL A 24 -17.40 20.56 -0.91
N GLU A 25 -16.33 19.83 -1.21
CA GLU A 25 -16.08 18.52 -0.62
C GLU A 25 -15.16 18.66 0.59
N PHE A 26 -15.51 17.97 1.67
CA PHE A 26 -14.73 17.91 2.90
C PHE A 26 -14.29 16.47 3.12
N THR A 27 -13.02 16.18 2.85
CA THR A 27 -12.43 14.85 3.03
C THR A 27 -11.51 14.85 4.25
N MET A 28 -11.42 13.68 4.90
CA MET A 28 -10.55 13.46 6.06
C MET A 28 -9.09 13.86 5.78
N ALA A 29 -8.61 13.67 4.55
CA ALA A 29 -7.21 13.84 4.18
C ALA A 29 -6.78 15.28 3.80
N LYS A 30 -7.72 16.16 3.41
CA LYS A 30 -7.36 17.50 2.87
C LYS A 30 -7.93 18.68 3.62
N SER A 31 -9.07 18.52 4.30
CA SER A 31 -9.75 19.66 4.91
C SER A 31 -9.79 19.51 6.43
N PRO A 32 -9.25 20.48 7.19
CA PRO A 32 -9.37 20.45 8.64
C PRO A 32 -10.83 20.67 9.09
N ALA A 33 -11.68 21.23 8.22
CA ALA A 33 -13.10 21.39 8.53
C ALA A 33 -13.76 20.02 8.71
N PHE A 34 -14.51 19.90 9.81
CA PHE A 34 -15.20 18.67 10.24
C PHE A 34 -14.28 17.49 10.64
N SER A 35 -12.99 17.74 10.90
CA SER A 35 -12.03 16.69 11.32
C SER A 35 -12.56 15.85 12.49
N ASP A 36 -13.18 16.52 13.47
CA ASP A 36 -13.72 15.93 14.70
C ASP A 36 -14.91 14.96 14.47
N TYR A 37 -15.42 14.86 13.23
CA TYR A 37 -16.60 14.04 12.89
C TYR A 37 -16.26 12.80 12.05
N PHE A 38 -15.00 12.59 11.64
CA PHE A 38 -14.61 11.44 10.81
C PHE A 38 -14.36 10.15 11.61
N GLY A 39 -14.09 10.26 12.91
CA GLY A 39 -13.81 9.12 13.77
C GLY A 39 -13.88 9.52 15.24
N PHE A 40 -13.61 8.58 16.14
CA PHE A 40 -13.48 8.94 17.56
C PHE A 40 -12.09 9.48 17.86
N THR A 41 -12.05 10.56 18.62
CA THR A 41 -10.82 11.12 19.19
C THR A 41 -10.30 10.26 20.34
N GLU A 42 -9.04 10.50 20.74
CA GLU A 42 -8.44 9.86 21.91
C GLU A 42 -9.27 10.09 23.19
N ASP A 43 -9.82 11.29 23.37
CA ASP A 43 -10.61 11.63 24.55
C ASP A 43 -11.96 10.90 24.57
N GLU A 44 -12.64 10.82 23.42
CA GLU A 44 -13.89 10.07 23.29
C GLU A 44 -13.71 8.58 23.56
N VAL A 45 -12.63 7.97 23.04
CA VAL A 45 -12.31 6.57 23.33
C VAL A 45 -11.96 6.36 24.80
N THR A 46 -11.29 7.32 25.46
CA THR A 46 -11.07 7.30 26.91
C THR A 46 -12.38 7.26 27.68
N GLU A 47 -13.31 8.13 27.34
CA GLU A 47 -14.62 8.21 28.00
C GLU A 47 -15.43 6.94 27.79
N LEU A 48 -15.45 6.40 26.56
CA LEU A 48 -16.12 5.14 26.25
C LEU A 48 -15.51 3.96 27.02
N TYR A 49 -14.18 3.89 27.10
CA TYR A 49 -13.48 2.85 27.86
C TYR A 49 -13.79 2.92 29.36
N ASN A 50 -13.81 4.12 29.94
CA ASN A 50 -14.19 4.30 31.35
C ASN A 50 -15.63 3.82 31.61
N ARG A 51 -16.57 4.15 30.73
CA ARG A 51 -17.95 3.64 30.83
C ARG A 51 -18.01 2.12 30.73
N TYR A 52 -17.22 1.53 29.85
CA TYR A 52 -17.09 0.07 29.73
C TYR A 52 -16.58 -0.55 31.05
N LEU A 53 -15.56 0.04 31.69
CA LEU A 53 -15.05 -0.44 32.99
C LEU A 53 -16.10 -0.37 34.11
N THR A 54 -17.02 0.59 34.08
CA THR A 54 -18.12 0.63 35.07
C THR A 54 -19.16 -0.48 34.89
N ARG A 55 -19.25 -1.06 33.69
CA ARG A 55 -20.26 -2.07 33.32
C ARG A 55 -19.70 -3.48 33.27
N CYS A 56 -18.40 -3.63 33.01
CA CYS A 56 -17.72 -4.91 32.91
C CYS A 56 -16.97 -5.24 34.20
N THR A 57 -17.31 -6.36 34.84
CA THR A 57 -16.68 -6.79 36.10
C THR A 57 -15.33 -7.47 35.91
N LYS A 58 -15.05 -7.98 34.70
CA LYS A 58 -13.80 -8.66 34.33
C LYS A 58 -13.41 -8.27 32.90
N PRO A 59 -12.78 -7.10 32.73
CA PRO A 59 -12.47 -6.60 31.39
C PRO A 59 -11.36 -7.41 30.71
N HIS A 60 -11.56 -7.80 29.46
CA HIS A 60 -10.53 -8.50 28.66
C HIS A 60 -9.77 -7.54 27.73
N ILE A 61 -10.39 -6.42 27.35
CA ILE A 61 -9.77 -5.42 26.49
C ILE A 61 -9.07 -4.32 27.31
N THR A 62 -7.93 -3.87 26.81
CA THR A 62 -7.16 -2.77 27.40
C THR A 62 -7.28 -1.51 26.55
N ARG A 63 -7.03 -0.36 27.17
CA ARG A 63 -7.00 0.93 26.47
C ARG A 63 -5.93 0.98 25.38
N ASP A 64 -4.77 0.41 25.64
CA ASP A 64 -3.68 0.30 24.65
C ASP A 64 -4.03 -0.70 23.54
N GLY A 65 -4.78 -1.76 23.86
CA GLY A 65 -5.35 -2.67 22.88
C GLY A 65 -6.26 -1.96 21.89
N LEU A 66 -7.18 -1.12 22.37
CA LEU A 66 -8.04 -0.28 21.51
C LEU A 66 -7.21 0.68 20.65
N ARG A 67 -6.16 1.29 21.22
CA ARG A 67 -5.26 2.19 20.49
C ARG A 67 -4.53 1.45 19.37
N LEU A 68 -3.94 0.29 19.66
CA LEU A 68 -3.22 -0.51 18.69
C LEU A 68 -4.14 -1.03 17.57
N TRP A 69 -5.34 -1.45 17.93
CA TRP A 69 -6.26 -2.10 16.98
C TRP A 69 -7.04 -1.14 16.12
N TYR A 70 -7.42 0.03 16.65
CA TYR A 70 -8.43 0.86 15.99
C TYR A 70 -8.02 2.31 15.76
N ASN A 71 -6.93 2.80 16.38
CA ASN A 71 -6.38 4.13 16.10
C ASN A 71 -5.40 4.09 14.93
N GLY A 72 -5.46 5.07 14.03
CA GLY A 72 -4.53 5.08 12.89
C GLY A 72 -4.81 6.06 11.78
N TYR A 73 -5.99 6.66 11.76
CA TYR A 73 -6.38 7.55 10.67
C TYR A 73 -5.99 8.98 11.00
N HIS A 74 -5.13 9.58 10.16
CA HIS A 74 -4.79 10.99 10.24
C HIS A 74 -5.88 11.83 9.58
N THR A 75 -6.33 12.86 10.30
CA THR A 75 -7.16 13.93 9.77
C THR A 75 -6.27 15.04 9.24
N ALA A 76 -6.81 15.89 8.36
CA ALA A 76 -6.11 17.06 7.85
C ALA A 76 -5.79 18.11 8.94
N ALA A 77 -6.43 18.02 10.11
CA ALA A 77 -6.06 18.81 11.29
C ALA A 77 -4.79 18.29 12.00
N GLY A 78 -4.26 17.13 11.61
CA GLY A 78 -3.10 16.48 12.22
C GLY A 78 -3.44 15.58 13.41
N GLU A 79 -4.73 15.34 13.66
CA GLU A 79 -5.17 14.46 14.74
C GLU A 79 -5.31 13.01 14.26
N ARG A 80 -5.10 12.06 15.18
CA ARG A 80 -5.34 10.64 14.93
C ARG A 80 -6.69 10.23 15.49
N VAL A 81 -7.50 9.61 14.64
CA VAL A 81 -8.85 9.14 15.00
C VAL A 81 -8.98 7.64 14.86
N TYR A 82 -9.93 7.10 15.62
CA TYR A 82 -10.26 5.69 15.70
C TYR A 82 -11.46 5.38 14.81
N ASN A 83 -11.51 4.16 14.26
CA ASN A 83 -12.71 3.66 13.60
C ASN A 83 -13.86 3.51 14.63
N PRO A 84 -14.96 4.28 14.52
CA PRO A 84 -16.02 4.28 15.53
C PRO A 84 -16.73 2.93 15.67
N ARG A 85 -16.96 2.25 14.53
CA ARG A 85 -17.62 0.94 14.50
C ARG A 85 -16.78 -0.08 15.26
N SER A 86 -15.48 -0.15 14.98
CA SER A 86 -14.60 -1.11 15.61
C SER A 86 -14.46 -0.89 17.11
N VAL A 87 -14.33 0.37 17.57
CA VAL A 87 -14.30 0.69 19.01
C VAL A 87 -15.61 0.29 19.69
N VAL A 88 -16.77 0.64 19.12
CA VAL A 88 -18.08 0.30 19.70
C VAL A 88 -18.25 -1.21 19.85
N PHE A 89 -17.94 -1.98 18.80
CA PHE A 89 -18.09 -3.43 18.85
C PHE A 89 -17.08 -4.11 19.78
N ALA A 90 -15.84 -3.62 19.84
CA ALA A 90 -14.85 -4.14 20.76
C ALA A 90 -15.28 -3.98 22.22
N LEU A 91 -15.77 -2.78 22.58
CA LEU A 91 -16.29 -2.51 23.92
C LEU A 91 -17.57 -3.29 24.22
N LEU A 92 -18.44 -3.50 23.23
CA LEU A 92 -19.70 -4.21 23.37
C LEU A 92 -19.51 -5.72 23.59
N TYR A 93 -18.58 -6.33 22.85
CA TYR A 93 -18.33 -7.77 22.88
C TYR A 93 -17.14 -8.17 23.74
N ASP A 94 -16.45 -7.20 24.34
CA ASP A 94 -15.29 -7.41 25.21
C ASP A 94 -14.18 -8.22 24.53
N ASN A 95 -13.91 -7.93 23.26
CA ASN A 95 -12.82 -8.54 22.52
C ASN A 95 -12.25 -7.58 21.46
N LEU A 96 -10.99 -7.81 21.08
CA LEU A 96 -10.38 -7.14 19.93
C LEU A 96 -10.49 -8.09 18.74
N ALA A 97 -11.11 -7.63 17.67
CA ALA A 97 -11.31 -8.38 16.44
C ALA A 97 -11.50 -7.45 15.23
N ASN A 98 -11.67 -8.07 14.06
CA ASN A 98 -11.98 -7.41 12.79
C ASN A 98 -13.49 -7.10 12.69
N TYR A 99 -13.87 -5.86 12.96
CA TYR A 99 -15.25 -5.35 12.96
C TYR A 99 -15.58 -4.46 11.76
N TRP A 100 -14.58 -3.88 11.11
CA TRP A 100 -14.74 -2.99 9.97
C TRP A 100 -15.09 -3.76 8.69
N THR A 101 -14.28 -4.74 8.31
CA THR A 101 -14.40 -5.45 7.02
C THR A 101 -15.31 -6.70 7.05
N SER A 102 -15.88 -7.06 8.20
CA SER A 102 -16.63 -8.31 8.39
C SER A 102 -18.01 -8.36 7.72
N ALA A 103 -18.45 -7.27 7.07
CA ALA A 103 -19.75 -7.18 6.39
C ALA A 103 -19.68 -7.10 4.84
N GLY A 104 -18.47 -7.10 4.26
CA GLY A 104 -18.24 -7.00 2.82
C GLY A 104 -17.99 -8.34 2.13
N PRO A 105 -17.99 -8.41 0.78
CA PRO A 105 -17.45 -9.57 0.07
C PRO A 105 -16.01 -9.84 0.54
N TYR A 106 -15.62 -11.11 0.57
CA TYR A 106 -14.42 -11.59 1.29
C TYR A 106 -13.08 -10.95 0.88
N ASP A 107 -13.05 -10.17 -0.20
CA ASP A 107 -11.84 -9.73 -0.90
C ASP A 107 -11.89 -8.24 -1.32
N GLU A 108 -12.45 -7.35 -0.50
CA GLU A 108 -12.55 -5.91 -0.84
C GLU A 108 -11.18 -5.26 -1.11
N ILE A 109 -10.12 -5.63 -0.36
CA ILE A 109 -8.77 -5.11 -0.63
C ILE A 109 -8.26 -5.62 -1.97
N TYR A 110 -8.45 -6.91 -2.24
CA TYR A 110 -7.98 -7.54 -3.49
C TYR A 110 -8.69 -6.96 -4.71
N TYR A 111 -9.99 -6.69 -4.60
CA TYR A 111 -10.81 -6.05 -5.64
C TYR A 111 -10.16 -4.77 -6.21
N TYR A 112 -9.57 -3.93 -5.35
CA TYR A 112 -8.93 -2.70 -5.79
C TYR A 112 -7.57 -2.91 -6.46
N ILE A 113 -6.87 -4.01 -6.18
CA ILE A 113 -5.50 -4.24 -6.64
C ILE A 113 -5.39 -5.27 -7.76
N GLU A 114 -6.38 -6.16 -7.94
CA GLU A 114 -6.28 -7.34 -8.80
C GLU A 114 -5.89 -7.01 -10.26
N HIS A 115 -6.36 -5.87 -10.76
CA HIS A 115 -6.13 -5.42 -12.13
C HIS A 115 -4.78 -4.70 -12.32
N ASN A 116 -4.08 -4.34 -11.24
CA ASN A 116 -2.76 -3.71 -11.30
C ASN A 116 -1.83 -4.13 -10.15
N ILE A 117 -1.77 -5.44 -9.89
CA ILE A 117 -0.89 -6.02 -8.86
C ILE A 117 0.57 -5.60 -9.07
N ASN A 118 1.03 -5.57 -10.32
CA ASN A 118 2.44 -5.35 -10.62
C ASN A 118 2.94 -3.97 -10.18
N ASP A 119 2.10 -2.94 -10.25
CA ASP A 119 2.51 -1.57 -9.89
C ASP A 119 2.40 -1.29 -8.39
N VAL A 120 1.64 -2.10 -7.63
CA VAL A 120 1.39 -1.87 -6.20
C VAL A 120 2.10 -2.86 -5.27
N LYS A 121 2.57 -4.00 -5.78
CA LYS A 121 3.12 -5.11 -4.99
C LYS A 121 4.28 -4.70 -4.06
N ASP A 122 5.20 -3.86 -4.54
CA ASP A 122 6.39 -3.47 -3.78
C ASP A 122 5.99 -2.52 -2.64
N ASP A 123 5.02 -1.65 -2.89
CA ASP A 123 4.47 -0.75 -1.88
C ASP A 123 3.64 -1.50 -0.84
N LEU A 124 2.87 -2.51 -1.25
CA LEU A 124 2.17 -3.41 -0.33
C LEU A 124 3.17 -4.14 0.58
N ALA A 125 4.31 -4.59 0.05
CA ALA A 125 5.37 -5.21 0.83
C ALA A 125 5.90 -4.27 1.92
N LEU A 126 6.17 -3.02 1.56
CA LEU A 126 6.62 -1.97 2.47
C LEU A 126 5.55 -1.62 3.52
N MET A 127 4.30 -1.50 3.12
CA MET A 127 3.22 -1.15 4.06
C MET A 127 2.95 -2.25 5.07
N VAL A 128 3.02 -3.53 4.66
CA VAL A 128 2.85 -4.66 5.59
C VAL A 128 4.03 -4.84 6.54
N SER A 129 5.22 -4.33 6.19
CA SER A 129 6.34 -4.23 7.16
C SER A 129 6.23 -3.02 8.10
N GLY A 130 5.15 -2.24 8.01
CA GLY A 130 4.87 -1.07 8.84
C GLY A 130 5.42 0.24 8.30
N ALA A 131 6.03 0.25 7.11
CA ALA A 131 6.53 1.48 6.50
C ALA A 131 5.40 2.25 5.80
N SER A 132 5.51 3.58 5.75
CA SER A 132 4.65 4.40 4.89
C SER A 132 5.24 4.52 3.48
N VAL A 133 4.40 4.78 2.48
CA VAL A 133 4.77 4.85 1.06
C VAL A 133 4.35 6.20 0.48
N PRO A 134 5.16 6.86 -0.38
CA PRO A 134 4.73 8.07 -1.06
C PRO A 134 3.61 7.77 -2.08
N ALA A 135 2.54 8.56 -2.04
CA ALA A 135 1.42 8.43 -2.98
C ALA A 135 0.81 9.81 -3.28
N LYS A 136 0.31 9.99 -4.51
CA LYS A 136 -0.40 11.21 -4.90
C LYS A 136 -1.90 10.96 -4.91
N ILE A 137 -2.58 11.36 -3.84
CA ILE A 137 -4.01 11.13 -3.69
C ILE A 137 -4.83 12.11 -4.54
N GLN A 138 -5.72 11.56 -5.37
CA GLN A 138 -6.65 12.28 -6.25
C GLN A 138 -8.09 11.91 -5.89
N GLU A 139 -8.90 12.88 -5.46
CA GLU A 139 -10.26 12.63 -4.93
C GLU A 139 -11.22 11.99 -5.96
N TYR A 140 -11.15 12.41 -7.22
CA TYR A 140 -12.03 11.88 -8.27
C TYR A 140 -11.75 10.42 -8.63
N ALA A 141 -10.53 9.93 -8.37
CA ALA A 141 -10.15 8.56 -8.68
C ALA A 141 -10.97 7.53 -7.90
N ALA A 142 -11.34 7.84 -6.66
CA ALA A 142 -12.12 6.94 -5.80
C ALA A 142 -13.54 6.69 -6.32
N THR A 143 -14.05 7.57 -7.21
CA THR A 143 -15.36 7.38 -7.87
C THR A 143 -15.28 6.71 -9.23
N SER A 144 -14.06 6.45 -9.74
CA SER A 144 -13.87 5.81 -11.03
C SER A 144 -14.16 4.32 -10.94
N MET A 145 -14.99 3.81 -11.85
CA MET A 145 -15.17 2.37 -12.03
C MET A 145 -13.93 1.67 -12.62
N ASN A 146 -12.97 2.44 -13.13
CA ASN A 146 -11.72 1.93 -13.71
C ASN A 146 -10.53 2.56 -12.98
N LEU A 147 -9.97 1.83 -12.02
CA LEU A 147 -8.71 2.17 -11.37
C LEU A 147 -7.58 1.56 -12.19
N GLN A 148 -6.81 2.39 -12.88
CA GLN A 148 -5.77 1.96 -13.81
C GLN A 148 -4.37 2.19 -13.26
N THR A 149 -4.20 3.24 -12.46
CA THR A 149 -2.90 3.62 -11.90
C THR A 149 -2.79 3.30 -10.41
N LYS A 150 -1.56 3.06 -9.94
CA LYS A 150 -1.25 2.95 -8.50
C LYS A 150 -1.83 4.09 -7.67
N ASP A 151 -1.70 5.34 -8.14
CA ASP A 151 -2.21 6.51 -7.41
C ASP A 151 -3.73 6.52 -7.34
N GLU A 152 -4.44 6.08 -8.39
CA GLU A 152 -5.90 5.94 -8.37
C GLU A 152 -6.35 4.86 -7.39
N ILE A 153 -5.67 3.70 -7.40
CA ILE A 153 -5.93 2.60 -6.47
C ILE A 153 -5.75 3.07 -5.03
N PHE A 154 -4.61 3.70 -4.72
CA PHE A 154 -4.35 4.21 -3.38
C PHE A 154 -5.30 5.33 -2.96
N SER A 155 -5.75 6.15 -3.91
CA SER A 155 -6.80 7.15 -3.65
C SER A 155 -8.11 6.50 -3.24
N ALA A 156 -8.55 5.46 -3.96
CA ALA A 156 -9.73 4.69 -3.58
C ALA A 156 -9.55 4.07 -2.19
N MET A 157 -8.40 3.43 -1.93
CA MET A 157 -8.14 2.78 -0.65
C MET A 157 -8.12 3.76 0.54
N VAL A 158 -7.69 5.00 0.35
CA VAL A 158 -7.81 6.05 1.38
C VAL A 158 -9.26 6.45 1.60
N VAL A 159 -10.03 6.66 0.53
CA VAL A 159 -11.46 7.06 0.62
C VAL A 159 -12.30 5.98 1.29
N TYR A 160 -12.07 4.71 0.99
CA TYR A 160 -12.77 3.58 1.61
C TYR A 160 -12.23 3.21 2.99
N GLY A 161 -11.19 3.90 3.48
CA GLY A 161 -10.65 3.72 4.82
C GLY A 161 -9.76 2.48 4.99
N PHE A 162 -9.24 1.89 3.90
CA PHE A 162 -8.24 0.83 3.97
C PHE A 162 -6.83 1.34 4.28
N LEU A 163 -6.55 2.59 3.91
CA LEU A 163 -5.26 3.25 4.13
C LEU A 163 -5.48 4.60 4.81
N SER A 164 -4.54 5.01 5.66
CA SER A 164 -4.43 6.39 6.11
C SER A 164 -3.53 7.18 5.18
N TYR A 165 -3.72 8.50 5.14
CA TYR A 165 -2.89 9.43 4.39
C TYR A 165 -2.41 10.56 5.31
N GLU A 166 -1.12 10.83 5.27
CA GLU A 166 -0.47 11.91 6.02
C GLU A 166 0.72 12.42 5.19
N ASP A 167 0.82 13.74 5.00
CA ASP A 167 1.98 14.40 4.38
C ASP A 167 2.49 13.78 3.06
N GLY A 168 1.57 13.42 2.16
CA GLY A 168 1.93 12.83 0.85
C GLY A 168 2.30 11.35 0.91
N ARG A 169 2.04 10.70 2.05
CA ARG A 169 2.34 9.29 2.28
C ARG A 169 1.09 8.55 2.72
N ILE A 170 1.06 7.27 2.41
CA ILE A 170 0.02 6.34 2.83
C ILE A 170 0.60 5.25 3.73
N SER A 171 -0.23 4.72 4.62
CA SER A 171 0.12 3.59 5.47
C SER A 171 -1.12 2.79 5.84
N ILE A 172 -0.91 1.54 6.24
CA ILE A 172 -1.94 0.75 6.93
C ILE A 172 -2.14 1.38 8.32
N PRO A 173 -3.37 1.79 8.69
CA PRO A 173 -3.59 2.65 9.86
C PRO A 173 -3.39 1.92 11.19
N ASN A 174 -3.81 0.66 11.28
CA ASN A 174 -3.95 -0.03 12.57
C ASN A 174 -3.83 -1.57 12.42
N GLN A 175 -3.80 -2.27 13.55
CA GLN A 175 -3.64 -3.73 13.59
C GLN A 175 -4.80 -4.47 12.90
N GLU A 176 -6.04 -3.97 13.02
CA GLU A 176 -7.22 -4.55 12.37
C GLU A 176 -6.98 -4.65 10.85
N LEU A 177 -6.62 -3.55 10.20
CA LEU A 177 -6.37 -3.58 8.76
C LEU A 177 -5.06 -4.30 8.42
N MET A 178 -4.03 -4.23 9.26
CA MET A 178 -2.80 -5.00 9.04
C MET A 178 -3.10 -6.50 8.90
N GLU A 179 -3.94 -7.06 9.76
CA GLU A 179 -4.36 -8.46 9.65
C GLU A 179 -5.11 -8.74 8.34
N GLN A 180 -5.97 -7.83 7.89
CA GLN A 180 -6.69 -7.99 6.62
C GLN A 180 -5.74 -8.01 5.42
N PHE A 181 -4.76 -7.09 5.38
CA PHE A 181 -3.74 -7.09 4.33
C PHE A 181 -2.91 -8.37 4.35
N VAL A 182 -2.45 -8.81 5.53
CA VAL A 182 -1.68 -10.05 5.68
C VAL A 182 -2.50 -11.26 5.22
N ASN A 183 -3.76 -11.36 5.62
CA ASN A 183 -4.66 -12.44 5.23
C ASN A 183 -4.88 -12.47 3.71
N MET A 184 -5.08 -11.30 3.08
CA MET A 184 -5.21 -11.19 1.63
C MET A 184 -3.93 -11.64 0.92
N LEU A 185 -2.76 -11.16 1.35
CA LEU A 185 -1.48 -11.55 0.75
C LEU A 185 -1.21 -13.05 0.88
N GLN A 186 -1.61 -13.69 1.97
CA GLN A 186 -1.43 -15.13 2.18
C GLN A 186 -2.36 -15.99 1.32
N LYS A 187 -3.60 -15.55 1.12
CA LYS A 187 -4.61 -16.28 0.33
C LYS A 187 -4.31 -16.21 -1.16
N GLU A 188 -3.86 -15.06 -1.65
CA GLU A 188 -3.70 -14.81 -3.06
C GLU A 188 -2.37 -15.37 -3.62
N PRO A 189 -2.41 -16.37 -4.52
CA PRO A 189 -1.19 -17.01 -5.02
C PRO A 189 -0.21 -16.04 -5.71
N SER A 190 -0.74 -15.00 -6.36
CA SER A 190 0.03 -13.95 -7.03
C SER A 190 0.75 -13.00 -6.05
N LEU A 191 0.36 -12.99 -4.78
CA LEU A 191 0.84 -12.07 -3.75
C LEU A 191 1.52 -12.79 -2.56
N GLY A 192 1.37 -14.12 -2.44
CA GLY A 192 1.93 -14.91 -1.33
C GLY A 192 3.46 -14.84 -1.17
N TYR A 193 4.20 -14.40 -2.19
CA TYR A 193 5.63 -14.12 -2.04
C TYR A 193 5.91 -12.81 -1.27
N ILE A 194 5.02 -11.81 -1.35
CA ILE A 194 5.16 -10.51 -0.68
C ILE A 194 5.14 -10.69 0.83
N TYR A 195 4.17 -11.47 1.33
CA TYR A 195 4.11 -11.80 2.76
C TYR A 195 5.39 -12.50 3.23
N ARG A 196 5.91 -13.44 2.44
CA ARG A 196 7.19 -14.11 2.74
C ARG A 196 8.34 -13.10 2.77
N LEU A 197 8.45 -12.24 1.77
CA LEU A 197 9.50 -11.22 1.70
C LEU A 197 9.46 -10.27 2.91
N ALA A 198 8.29 -9.77 3.28
CA ALA A 198 8.12 -8.90 4.45
C ALA A 198 8.54 -9.59 5.75
N LYS A 199 8.20 -10.88 5.91
CA LYS A 199 8.60 -11.69 7.06
C LYS A 199 10.11 -11.94 7.10
N GLU A 200 10.72 -12.28 5.96
CA GLU A 200 12.17 -12.47 5.88
C GLU A 200 12.92 -11.14 6.07
N SER A 201 12.32 -10.00 5.75
CA SER A 201 12.89 -8.67 6.03
C SER A 201 13.02 -8.42 7.54
N ASP A 202 12.01 -8.76 8.34
CA ASP A 202 12.10 -8.65 9.80
C ASP A 202 13.16 -9.61 10.36
N ARG A 203 13.18 -10.86 9.87
CA ARG A 203 14.19 -11.85 10.23
C ARG A 203 15.62 -11.37 9.88
N MET A 204 15.79 -10.71 8.73
CA MET A 204 17.06 -10.11 8.32
C MET A 204 17.50 -9.00 9.26
N LEU A 205 16.56 -8.14 9.69
CA LEU A 205 16.85 -7.09 10.66
C LEU A 205 17.30 -7.67 12.01
N GLN A 206 16.58 -8.68 12.52
CA GLN A 206 16.96 -9.34 13.78
C GLN A 206 18.33 -10.02 13.67
N ALA A 207 18.60 -10.71 12.56
CA ALA A 207 19.92 -11.31 12.30
C ALA A 207 21.02 -10.24 12.21
N THR A 208 20.73 -9.08 11.61
CA THR A 208 21.66 -7.94 11.57
C THR A 208 21.97 -7.40 12.95
N LEU A 209 20.95 -7.20 13.79
CA LEU A 209 21.13 -6.71 15.16
C LEU A 209 21.86 -7.73 16.05
N ALA A 210 21.72 -9.01 15.75
CA ALA A 210 22.39 -10.10 16.46
C ALA A 210 23.76 -10.49 15.89
N GLU A 211 24.23 -9.83 14.82
CA GLU A 211 25.45 -10.19 14.06
C GLU A 211 25.45 -11.65 13.54
N ASP A 212 24.27 -12.23 13.31
CA ASP A 212 24.10 -13.60 12.81
C ASP A 212 24.25 -13.64 11.28
N THR A 213 25.49 -13.79 10.81
CA THR A 213 25.83 -13.80 9.39
C THR A 213 25.32 -15.03 8.64
N ASP A 214 25.09 -16.14 9.33
CA ASP A 214 24.62 -17.38 8.71
C ASP A 214 23.15 -17.23 8.29
N THR A 215 22.31 -16.72 9.20
CA THR A 215 20.91 -16.41 8.89
C THR A 215 20.81 -15.33 7.79
N MET A 216 21.68 -14.31 7.81
CA MET A 216 21.72 -13.30 6.75
C MET A 216 21.99 -13.90 5.36
N ALA A 217 22.97 -14.81 5.27
CA ALA A 217 23.32 -15.46 4.01
C ALA A 217 22.17 -16.34 3.49
N GLU A 218 21.51 -17.10 4.37
CA GLU A 218 20.34 -17.91 4.04
C GLU A 218 19.19 -17.06 3.47
N ILE A 219 18.88 -15.93 4.10
CA ILE A 219 17.81 -15.02 3.64
C ILE A 219 18.15 -14.42 2.27
N LEU A 220 19.40 -14.01 2.05
CA LEU A 220 19.85 -13.48 0.77
C LEU A 220 19.77 -14.53 -0.35
N GLU A 221 20.10 -15.79 -0.05
CA GLU A 221 19.96 -16.90 -1.00
C GLU A 221 18.49 -17.17 -1.34
N LEU A 222 17.61 -17.20 -0.34
CA LEU A 222 16.16 -17.35 -0.54
C LEU A 222 15.57 -16.21 -1.38
N ALA A 223 15.93 -14.96 -1.11
CA ALA A 223 15.49 -13.80 -1.88
C ALA A 223 15.98 -13.88 -3.33
N HIS A 224 17.24 -14.27 -3.53
CA HIS A 224 17.81 -14.47 -4.86
C HIS A 224 17.04 -15.54 -5.66
N ASP A 225 16.74 -16.68 -5.04
CA ASP A 225 16.05 -17.80 -5.69
C ASP A 225 14.55 -17.55 -5.91
N THR A 226 13.94 -16.65 -5.13
CA THR A 226 12.51 -16.30 -5.22
C THR A 226 12.24 -15.16 -6.21
N GLU A 227 13.09 -14.12 -6.23
CA GLU A 227 12.92 -12.96 -7.12
C GLU A 227 13.43 -13.20 -8.54
N VAL A 228 14.35 -14.15 -8.71
CA VAL A 228 14.85 -14.54 -10.02
C VAL A 228 14.09 -15.79 -10.43
N PRO A 229 13.18 -15.75 -11.42
CA PRO A 229 12.61 -16.98 -11.95
C PRO A 229 13.78 -17.86 -12.39
N LEU A 230 13.97 -19.00 -11.72
CA LEU A 230 14.96 -20.03 -12.06
C LEU A 230 14.81 -20.56 -13.52
N LEU A 231 13.74 -20.15 -14.22
CA LEU A 231 13.47 -20.43 -15.64
C LEU A 231 13.64 -19.22 -16.57
N SER A 232 14.05 -18.05 -16.05
CA SER A 232 14.28 -16.83 -16.83
C SER A 232 15.69 -16.26 -16.61
N TYR A 233 16.69 -17.14 -16.69
CA TYR A 233 18.05 -16.76 -17.12
C TYR A 233 18.09 -16.43 -18.64
N ASN A 234 17.00 -15.87 -19.18
CA ASN A 234 16.93 -15.21 -20.47
C ASN A 234 17.03 -13.70 -20.21
N ASN A 235 18.27 -13.28 -19.95
CA ASN A 235 18.67 -11.93 -19.52
C ASN A 235 18.09 -10.77 -20.33
N ASP A 236 17.75 -10.98 -21.60
CA ASP A 236 17.36 -9.87 -22.47
C ASP A 236 16.00 -9.27 -22.06
N LYS A 237 15.09 -10.10 -21.53
CA LYS A 237 13.74 -9.64 -21.16
C LYS A 237 13.76 -8.75 -19.93
N GLN A 238 14.54 -9.10 -18.90
CA GLN A 238 14.65 -8.28 -17.69
C GLN A 238 15.30 -6.91 -17.97
N ILE A 239 16.35 -6.86 -18.80
CA ILE A 239 17.01 -5.60 -19.17
C ILE A 239 16.05 -4.68 -19.93
N LYS A 240 15.20 -5.26 -20.80
CA LYS A 240 14.18 -4.54 -21.56
C LYS A 240 13.02 -4.08 -20.67
N ASP A 241 12.50 -4.95 -19.81
CA ASP A 241 11.37 -4.66 -18.92
C ASP A 241 11.70 -3.56 -17.90
N LYS A 242 12.93 -3.56 -17.35
CA LYS A 242 13.41 -2.49 -16.46
C LYS A 242 13.73 -1.18 -17.19
N LYS A 243 13.58 -1.13 -18.52
CA LYS A 243 13.71 0.05 -19.38
C LYS A 243 14.98 0.87 -19.11
N TYR A 244 16.08 0.22 -18.73
CA TYR A 244 17.34 0.91 -18.39
C TYR A 244 17.85 1.80 -19.55
N ALA A 245 17.56 1.42 -20.79
CA ALA A 245 17.87 2.21 -21.98
C ALA A 245 17.30 3.65 -21.93
N LEU A 246 16.15 3.86 -21.29
CA LEU A 246 15.52 5.19 -21.19
C LEU A 246 16.39 6.16 -20.38
N LYS A 247 17.26 5.68 -19.48
CA LYS A 247 18.19 6.54 -18.73
C LYS A 247 19.20 7.27 -19.63
N PHE A 248 19.44 6.76 -20.83
CA PHE A 248 20.36 7.37 -21.80
C PHE A 248 19.69 8.40 -22.72
N LEU A 249 18.36 8.44 -22.78
CA LEU A 249 17.60 9.36 -23.65
C LEU A 249 17.43 10.78 -23.06
N GLY A 250 17.79 11.00 -21.80
CA GLY A 250 17.57 12.30 -21.12
C GLY A 250 16.09 12.55 -20.78
N LYS A 251 15.82 13.50 -19.89
CA LYS A 251 14.45 13.95 -19.59
C LYS A 251 13.98 14.97 -20.65
N ILE A 252 12.67 15.18 -20.77
CA ILE A 252 12.10 16.19 -21.67
C ILE A 252 12.71 17.57 -21.33
N GLY A 253 13.37 18.18 -22.30
CA GLY A 253 14.07 19.47 -22.14
C GLY A 253 15.57 19.37 -21.84
N GLU A 254 16.12 18.18 -21.61
CA GLU A 254 17.57 17.96 -21.48
C GLU A 254 18.17 17.43 -22.79
N ASN A 255 19.43 17.81 -23.07
CA ASN A 255 20.18 17.20 -24.17
C ASN A 255 20.45 15.72 -23.88
N GLN A 256 20.26 14.89 -24.91
CA GLN A 256 20.49 13.44 -24.87
C GLN A 256 21.93 13.15 -24.40
N ARG A 257 22.10 12.42 -23.28
CA ARG A 257 23.43 12.20 -22.67
C ARG A 257 24.31 11.26 -23.48
N TYR A 258 23.73 10.37 -24.28
CA TYR A 258 24.45 9.43 -25.11
C TYR A 258 23.72 9.22 -26.45
N THR A 259 24.45 9.39 -27.55
CA THR A 259 23.91 9.30 -28.93
C THR A 259 24.46 8.10 -29.71
N GLY A 260 25.35 7.32 -29.09
CA GLY A 260 25.94 6.12 -29.66
C GLY A 260 25.04 4.89 -29.59
N ARG A 261 25.56 3.76 -30.07
CA ARG A 261 24.86 2.48 -30.02
C ARG A 261 24.77 1.96 -28.58
N VAL A 262 23.57 1.60 -28.14
CA VAL A 262 23.34 0.98 -26.82
C VAL A 262 23.11 -0.51 -27.01
N LEU A 263 23.86 -1.34 -26.28
CA LEU A 263 23.75 -2.79 -26.29
C LEU A 263 23.16 -3.28 -24.96
N ALA A 264 22.20 -4.19 -25.03
CA ALA A 264 21.85 -5.07 -23.92
C ALA A 264 22.82 -6.27 -23.95
N VAL A 265 23.51 -6.50 -22.85
CA VAL A 265 24.37 -7.69 -22.68
C VAL A 265 23.83 -8.50 -21.52
N GLY A 266 23.42 -9.73 -21.82
CA GLY A 266 22.93 -10.69 -20.86
C GLY A 266 23.90 -11.85 -20.66
N ILE A 267 24.40 -12.06 -19.44
CA ILE A 267 25.26 -13.19 -19.09
C ILE A 267 24.50 -14.14 -18.17
N SER A 268 24.24 -15.37 -18.61
CA SER A 268 23.53 -16.39 -17.84
C SER A 268 24.43 -17.56 -17.47
N TYR A 269 24.13 -18.22 -16.36
CA TYR A 269 24.87 -19.40 -15.91
C TYR A 269 23.93 -20.59 -15.75
N ASN A 270 24.21 -21.68 -16.47
CA ASN A 270 23.50 -22.94 -16.32
C ASN A 270 24.21 -23.79 -15.25
N ARG A 271 23.57 -23.96 -14.08
CA ARG A 271 24.11 -24.75 -12.95
C ARG A 271 24.22 -26.25 -13.24
N ILE A 272 23.38 -26.80 -14.14
CA ILE A 272 23.37 -28.22 -14.51
C ILE A 272 24.53 -28.52 -15.47
N GLU A 273 24.69 -27.70 -16.50
CA GLU A 273 25.73 -27.88 -17.52
C GLU A 273 27.07 -27.23 -17.14
N LYS A 274 27.10 -26.43 -16.08
CA LYS A 274 28.25 -25.61 -15.65
C LYS A 274 28.80 -24.71 -16.76
N LYS A 275 27.92 -24.13 -17.58
CA LYS A 275 28.27 -23.26 -18.71
C LYS A 275 27.70 -21.86 -18.59
N HIS A 276 28.49 -20.87 -19.01
CA HIS A 276 28.03 -19.50 -19.19
C HIS A 276 27.49 -19.31 -20.61
N HIS A 277 26.36 -18.61 -20.74
CA HIS A 277 25.81 -18.17 -22.01
C HIS A 277 25.78 -16.64 -22.04
N CYS A 278 26.20 -16.05 -23.16
CA CYS A 278 26.18 -14.61 -23.35
C CYS A 278 25.30 -14.29 -24.56
N LYS A 279 24.37 -13.36 -24.40
CA LYS A 279 23.55 -12.83 -25.48
C LYS A 279 23.67 -11.32 -25.53
N ILE A 280 23.85 -10.80 -26.73
CA ILE A 280 24.05 -9.37 -27.00
C ILE A 280 22.99 -8.94 -28.00
N GLU A 281 22.29 -7.86 -27.68
CA GLU A 281 21.26 -7.29 -28.55
C GLU A 281 21.40 -5.76 -28.61
N VAL A 282 21.11 -5.18 -29.78
CA VAL A 282 21.13 -3.73 -29.97
C VAL A 282 19.80 -3.15 -29.51
N LEU A 283 19.82 -2.27 -28.50
CA LEU A 283 18.63 -1.58 -28.00
C LEU A 283 18.38 -0.24 -28.70
N THR A 284 19.44 0.41 -29.17
CA THR A 284 19.37 1.67 -29.91
C THR A 284 20.59 1.78 -30.79
N ASP A 285 20.40 2.10 -32.07
CA ASP A 285 21.52 2.37 -32.96
C ASP A 285 22.03 3.81 -32.82
N ALA A 286 23.29 4.02 -33.19
CA ALA A 286 23.86 5.36 -33.23
C ALA A 286 23.07 6.21 -34.24
N LYS A 287 22.65 7.41 -33.83
CA LYS A 287 22.08 8.36 -34.79
C LYS A 287 23.15 8.70 -35.83
N LYS A 288 22.86 8.44 -37.11
CA LYS A 288 23.69 8.93 -38.21
C LYS A 288 23.62 10.46 -38.18
N VAL A 289 24.79 11.08 -37.96
CA VAL A 289 25.01 12.51 -38.13
C VAL A 289 25.00 12.83 -39.62
#